data_AF-A0A540MWR7-F1
#
_entry.id   AF-A0A540MWR7-F1
#
_cell.length_a   1.000
_cell.length_b   1.000
_cell.length_c   1.000
_cell.angle_alpha   90.00
_cell.angle_beta   90.00
_cell.angle_gamma   90.00
#
_symmetry.space_group_name_H-M   'P 1'
#
loop_
_entity.id
_entity.type
_entity.pdbx_description
1 polymer ?
#
loop_
_entity_poly.entity_id
_entity_poly.type
_entity_poly.pdbx_seq_one_letter_code
_entity_poly.pdbx_strand_id
1 'polypeptide(L)'
;MEEWAIPMSKAGMLSTKKIEVEVSLSSRALSISNLGRELSSGVLTLNSVANLTGKVELMFIMKKKKSSTMDCTIAFDLSSKTLKSLQCK
;
A
#
# COMPACT_ATOMS: atom_id res chain seq x y z
N MET A 1 1.28 11.19 11.69
CA MET A 1 0.40 10.29 10.93
C MET A 1 -0.23 11.14 9.86
N GLU A 2 0.22 10.97 8.62
CA GLU A 2 -0.29 11.73 7.49
C GLU A 2 -1.51 10.98 6.94
N GLU A 3 -2.71 11.46 7.30
CA GLU A 3 -3.95 10.90 6.80
C GLU A 3 -4.31 11.62 5.50
N TRP A 4 -4.28 10.88 4.40
CA TRP A 4 -4.62 11.39 3.08
C TRP A 4 -6.03 10.93 2.70
N ALA A 5 -6.88 11.88 2.31
CA ALA A 5 -8.22 11.58 1.83
C ALA A 5 -8.19 11.24 0.34
N ILE A 6 -8.81 10.12 -0.03
CA ILE A 6 -8.92 9.72 -1.44
C ILE A 6 -10.21 10.33 -2.03
N PRO A 7 -10.12 11.39 -2.86
CA PRO A 7 -11.30 11.98 -3.45
C PRO A 7 -12.00 10.97 -4.38
N MET A 8 -13.33 11.04 -4.44
CA MET A 8 -14.16 10.17 -5.29
C MET A 8 -13.96 8.65 -5.04
N SER A 9 -13.62 8.20 -3.84
CA SER A 9 -13.33 6.79 -3.53
C SER A 9 -14.56 5.87 -3.39
N LYS A 10 -15.78 6.38 -3.50
CA LYS A 10 -17.00 5.55 -3.39
C LYS A 10 -17.06 4.51 -4.52
N ALA A 11 -17.17 3.24 -4.16
CA ALA A 11 -17.48 2.15 -5.07
C ALA A 11 -18.98 1.78 -5.00
N GLY A 12 -19.51 1.19 -6.07
CA GLY A 12 -20.89 0.70 -6.14
C GLY A 12 -21.11 -0.59 -5.34
N MET A 13 -22.37 -1.04 -5.25
CA MET A 13 -22.71 -2.32 -4.62
C MET A 13 -22.03 -3.48 -5.37
N LEU A 14 -21.30 -4.33 -4.64
CA LEU A 14 -20.52 -5.45 -5.19
C LEU A 14 -19.54 -5.03 -6.30
N SER A 15 -19.08 -3.77 -6.26
CA SER A 15 -18.14 -3.22 -7.24
C SER A 15 -16.81 -2.90 -6.58
N THR A 16 -15.73 -3.06 -7.33
CA THR A 16 -14.39 -2.58 -6.96
C THR A 16 -14.10 -1.27 -7.70
N LYS A 17 -13.38 -0.35 -7.05
CA LYS A 17 -12.85 0.85 -7.69
C LYS A 17 -11.32 0.83 -7.63
N LYS A 18 -10.67 1.00 -8.77
CA LYS A 18 -9.21 1.19 -8.84
C LYS A 18 -8.88 2.62 -8.42
N ILE A 19 -7.86 2.76 -7.59
CA ILE A 19 -7.36 4.03 -7.08
C ILE A 19 -5.86 4.02 -7.32
N GLU A 20 -5.37 5.05 -7.98
CA GLU A 20 -3.94 5.26 -8.21
C GLU A 20 -3.41 6.24 -7.15
N VAL A 21 -2.31 5.87 -6.52
CA VAL A 21 -1.68 6.63 -5.44
C VAL A 21 -0.21 6.72 -5.76
N GLU A 22 0.30 7.95 -5.85
CA GLU A 22 1.72 8.18 -6.02
C GLU A 22 2.39 8.26 -4.66
N VAL A 23 3.46 7.47 -4.48
CA VAL A 23 4.25 7.45 -3.25
C VAL A 23 5.69 7.79 -3.59
N SER A 24 6.21 8.85 -2.95
CA SER A 24 7.62 9.23 -3.09
C SER A 24 8.44 8.53 -2.02
N LEU A 25 9.43 7.75 -2.46
CA LEU A 25 10.37 7.06 -1.57
C LEU A 25 11.68 7.85 -1.49
N SER A 26 12.22 7.98 -0.28
CA SER A 26 13.49 8.64 -0.02
C SER A 26 14.41 7.73 0.77
N SER A 27 15.67 7.62 0.35
CA SER A 27 16.69 6.83 1.06
C SER A 27 16.93 7.30 2.48
N ARG A 28 16.65 8.58 2.79
CA ARG A 28 16.78 9.14 4.15
C ARG A 28 15.79 8.55 5.13
N ALA A 29 14.63 8.09 4.64
CA ALA A 29 13.59 7.48 5.45
C ALA A 29 13.77 5.95 5.59
N LEU A 30 14.72 5.35 4.88
CA LEU A 30 14.98 3.91 4.91
C LEU A 30 15.92 3.57 6.07
N SER A 31 15.34 3.26 7.24
CA SER A 31 16.08 2.70 8.39
C SER A 31 16.32 1.20 8.24
N ILE A 32 16.87 0.77 7.10
CA ILE A 32 17.06 -0.65 6.78
C ILE A 32 18.48 -1.07 7.16
N SER A 33 18.60 -1.87 8.21
CA SER A 33 19.87 -2.43 8.70
C SER A 33 20.62 -3.29 7.67
N ASN A 34 19.94 -3.74 6.61
CA ASN A 34 20.48 -4.62 5.56
C ASN A 34 20.58 -3.96 4.18
N LEU A 35 20.41 -2.63 4.07
CA LEU A 35 20.31 -1.95 2.77
C LEU A 35 21.51 -2.21 1.86
N GLY A 36 22.74 -2.18 2.39
CA GLY A 36 23.94 -2.46 1.60
C GLY A 36 23.97 -3.88 1.00
N ARG A 37 23.42 -4.86 1.71
CA ARG A 37 23.36 -6.26 1.26
C ARG A 37 22.25 -6.48 0.24
N GLU A 38 21.12 -5.79 0.39
CA GLU A 38 20.01 -5.79 -0.59
C GLU A 38 20.40 -5.11 -1.91
N LEU A 39 21.10 -3.97 -1.83
CA LEU A 39 21.65 -3.31 -3.02
C LEU A 39 22.67 -4.21 -3.74
N SER A 40 23.51 -4.92 -2.99
CA SER A 40 24.50 -5.84 -3.56
C SER A 40 23.87 -7.11 -4.15
N SER A 41 22.75 -7.59 -3.61
CA SER A 41 22.01 -8.75 -4.16
C SER A 41 21.15 -8.39 -5.37
N GLY A 42 20.98 -7.09 -5.66
CA GLY A 42 20.14 -6.59 -6.74
C GLY A 42 18.64 -6.62 -6.43
N VAL A 43 18.25 -6.92 -5.19
CA VAL A 43 16.84 -6.97 -4.76
C VAL A 43 16.63 -6.09 -3.53
N LEU A 44 15.81 -5.05 -3.68
CA LEU A 44 15.43 -4.15 -2.59
C LEU A 44 14.07 -4.55 -2.03
N THR A 45 14.00 -4.80 -0.72
CA THR A 45 12.75 -5.18 -0.04
C THR A 45 12.24 -4.00 0.79
N LEU A 46 11.00 -3.60 0.55
CA LEU A 46 10.31 -2.55 1.30
C LEU A 46 9.08 -3.11 1.99
N ASN A 47 8.87 -2.71 3.23
CA ASN A 47 7.65 -3.01 3.97
C ASN A 47 6.78 -1.75 4.04
N SER A 48 5.48 -1.92 3.83
CA SER A 48 4.50 -0.85 3.81
C SER A 48 3.28 -1.26 4.61
N VAL A 49 2.89 -0.42 5.56
CA VAL A 49 1.65 -0.58 6.33
C VAL A 49 0.70 0.55 5.95
N ALA A 50 -0.47 0.20 5.45
CA ALA A 50 -1.52 1.15 5.10
C ALA A 50 -2.80 0.83 5.87
N ASN A 51 -3.43 1.84 6.47
CA ASN A 51 -4.75 1.67 7.09
C ASN A 51 -5.81 2.34 6.22
N LEU A 52 -6.76 1.55 5.71
CA LEU A 52 -7.89 2.03 4.93
C LEU A 52 -9.12 2.13 5.82
N THR A 53 -9.62 3.35 5.99
CA THR A 53 -10.85 3.62 6.75
C THR A 53 -11.95 4.12 5.83
N GLY A 54 -13.20 3.69 6.09
CA GLY A 54 -14.33 4.07 5.24
C GLY A 54 -15.68 3.71 5.83
N LYS A 55 -16.75 4.23 5.20
CA LYS A 55 -18.13 3.82 5.50
C LYS A 55 -18.58 2.80 4.45
N VAL A 56 -19.11 1.68 4.91
CA VAL A 56 -19.71 0.64 4.07
C VAL A 56 -21.23 0.67 4.25
N GLU A 57 -21.96 0.74 3.13
CA GLU A 57 -23.43 0.63 3.10
C GLU A 57 -23.81 -0.86 3.15
N LEU A 58 -24.49 -1.29 4.21
CA LEU A 58 -25.06 -2.65 4.34
C LEU A 58 -26.53 -2.61 3.91
N MET A 59 -26.87 -3.42 2.90
CA MET A 59 -28.26 -3.61 2.42
C MET A 59 -29.00 -2.28 2.20
N PHE A 60 -28.30 -1.23 1.72
CA PHE A 60 -28.82 0.12 1.46
C PHE A 60 -29.43 0.90 2.64
N ILE A 61 -29.44 0.37 3.86
CA ILE A 61 -30.15 0.97 5.00
C ILE A 61 -29.19 1.58 6.03
N MET A 62 -28.08 0.91 6.33
CA MET A 62 -27.15 1.34 7.39
C MET A 62 -25.72 1.52 6.89
N LYS A 63 -25.11 2.64 7.27
CA LYS A 63 -23.68 2.92 7.06
C LYS A 63 -22.90 2.52 8.30
N LYS A 64 -21.98 1.57 8.17
CA LYS A 64 -21.04 1.21 9.25
C LYS A 64 -19.64 1.69 8.90
N LYS A 65 -18.94 2.29 9.87
CA LYS A 65 -17.50 2.55 9.75
C LYS A 65 -16.75 1.21 9.78
N LYS A 66 -15.78 1.06 8.89
CA LYS A 66 -14.88 -0.08 8.80
C LYS A 66 -13.45 0.44 8.62
N SER A 67 -12.51 -0.32 9.16
CA SER A 67 -11.07 -0.11 9.01
C SER A 67 -10.48 -1.43 8.57
N SER A 68 -9.54 -1.40 7.64
CA SER A 68 -8.73 -2.55 7.25
C SER A 68 -7.29 -2.11 7.17
N THR A 69 -6.42 -2.81 7.87
CA THR A 69 -4.97 -2.65 7.70
C THR A 69 -4.53 -3.55 6.55
N MET A 70 -3.69 -3.02 5.68
CA MET A 70 -2.91 -3.78 4.70
C MET A 70 -1.45 -3.71 5.11
N ASP A 71 -0.87 -4.87 5.39
CA ASP A 71 0.56 -5.01 5.61
C ASP A 71 1.17 -5.70 4.38
N CYS A 72 2.01 -4.97 3.67
CA CYS A 72 2.58 -5.39 2.39
C CYS A 72 4.11 -5.45 2.45
N THR A 73 4.67 -6.56 1.98
CA THR A 73 6.09 -6.69 1.67
C THR A 73 6.27 -6.66 0.15
N ILE A 74 7.10 -5.74 -0.31
CA ILE A 74 7.36 -5.45 -1.73
C ILE A 74 8.83 -5.74 -2.02
N ALA A 75 9.11 -6.55 -3.03
CA ALA A 75 10.47 -6.79 -3.52
C ALA A 75 10.62 -6.18 -4.91
N PHE A 76 11.60 -5.31 -5.07
CA PHE A 76 11.99 -4.70 -6.34
C PHE A 76 13.26 -5.35 -6.87
N ASP A 77 13.28 -5.67 -8.14
CA ASP A 77 14.51 -6.00 -8.84
C ASP A 77 15.14 -4.70 -9.35
N LEU A 78 16.35 -4.41 -8.87
CA LEU A 78 17.06 -3.16 -9.16
C LEU A 78 17.64 -3.14 -10.57
N SER A 79 17.92 -4.30 -11.15
CA SER A 79 18.52 -4.41 -12.48
C SER A 79 17.46 -4.17 -13.56
N SER A 80 16.30 -4.82 -13.43
CA SER A 80 15.19 -4.62 -14.36
C SER A 80 14.32 -3.40 -14.02
N LYS A 81 14.47 -2.82 -12.82
CA LYS A 81 13.62 -1.76 -12.29
C LYS A 81 12.15 -2.16 -12.26
N THR A 82 11.88 -3.43 -12.00
CA THR A 82 10.52 -3.98 -11.96
C THR A 82 10.17 -4.52 -10.58
N LEU A 83 8.87 -4.64 -10.33
CA LEU A 83 8.35 -5.30 -9.15
C LEU A 83 8.52 -6.82 -9.32
N LYS A 84 9.25 -7.45 -8.39
CA LYS A 84 9.51 -8.89 -8.38
C LYS A 84 8.44 -9.66 -7.61
N SER A 85 8.04 -9.17 -6.44
CA SER A 85 6.90 -9.73 -5.70
C SER A 85 6.21 -8.68 -4.84
N LEU A 86 4.90 -8.85 -4.67
CA LEU A 86 4.06 -8.08 -3.75
C LEU A 86 3.21 -9.06 -2.95
N GLN A 87 3.35 -9.06 -1.63
CA GLN A 87 2.57 -9.89 -0.72
C GLN A 87 1.90 -8.97 0.29
N CYS A 88 0.57 -9.02 0.38
CA CYS A 88 -0.21 -8.18 1.29
C CYS A 88 -1.16 -9.05 2.14
N LYS A 89 -1.33 -8.68 3.41
CA LYS A 89 -2.27 -9.31 4.36
C LYS A 89 -3.34 -8.31 4.80
#